data_AF-A0A177EMF6-F1
#
_entry.id   AF-A0A177EMF6-F1
#
_cell.length_a   1.000
_cell.length_b   1.000
_cell.length_c   1.000
_cell.angle_alpha   90.00
_cell.angle_beta   90.00
_cell.angle_gamma   90.00
#
_symmetry.space_group_name_H-M   'P 1'
#
loop_
_entity.id
_entity.type
_entity.pdbx_description
1 polymer ?
#
loop_
_entity_poly.entity_id
_entity_poly.type
_entity_poly.pdbx_seq_one_letter_code
_entity_poly.pdbx_strand_id
1 'polypeptide(L)' 'MQILFQLPKILSVSDLPKNASVGTEFSINGVEYTIDLGPAPDAGVLINGVLHKIDALYIVRPI' A
#
# COMPACT_ATOMS: atom_id res chain seq x y z
N MET A 1 4.85 12.05 -6.12
CA MET A 1 4.97 10.60 -6.13
C MET A 1 3.71 10.03 -5.49
N GLN A 2 2.93 9.24 -6.21
CA GLN A 2 1.68 8.65 -5.71
C GLN A 2 1.87 7.14 -5.55
N ILE A 3 1.58 6.63 -4.35
CA ILE A 3 1.67 5.20 -4.04
C ILE A 3 0.26 4.66 -3.86
N LEU A 4 -0.02 3.52 -4.46
CA LEU A 4 -1.25 2.76 -4.24
C LEU A 4 -0.95 1.62 -3.26
N PHE A 5 -1.81 1.42 -2.27
CA PHE A 5 -1.74 0.27 -1.37
C PHE A 5 -2.79 -0.77 -1.77
N GLN A 6 -2.37 -2.01 -1.93
CA GLN A 6 -3.25 -3.17 -1.98
C GLN A 6 -3.23 -3.87 -0.62
N LEU A 7 -4.40 -3.87 0.03
CA LEU A 7 -4.58 -4.33 1.40
C LEU A 7 -5.49 -5.56 1.45
N PRO A 8 -5.27 -6.51 2.37
CA PRO A 8 -6.28 -7.49 2.75
C PRO A 8 -7.57 -6.76 3.16
N LYS A 9 -8.74 -7.35 2.88
CA LYS A 9 -10.06 -6.73 3.16
C LYS A 9 -10.28 -6.32 4.62
N ILE A 10 -9.57 -6.98 5.53
CA ILE A 10 -9.66 -6.74 6.98
C ILE A 10 -8.80 -5.55 7.43
N LEU A 11 -7.93 -5.03 6.55
CA LEU A 11 -7.02 -3.93 6.84
C LEU A 11 -7.46 -2.67 6.11
N SER A 12 -7.15 -1.53 6.73
CA SER A 12 -7.30 -0.19 6.19
C SER A 12 -5.94 0.52 6.17
N VAL A 13 -5.85 1.62 5.42
CA VAL A 13 -4.62 2.43 5.36
C VAL A 13 -4.23 2.97 6.74
N SER A 14 -5.20 3.23 7.62
CA SER A 14 -4.94 3.69 8.99
C SER A 14 -4.30 2.64 9.89
N ASP A 15 -4.40 1.36 9.52
CA ASP A 15 -3.75 0.29 10.28
C ASP A 15 -2.27 0.14 9.93
N LEU A 16 -1.83 0.77 8.84
CA LEU A 16 -0.43 0.72 8.42
C LEU A 16 0.45 1.55 9.36
N PRO A 17 1.66 1.08 9.67
CA PRO A 17 2.62 1.86 10.44
C PRO A 17 2.92 3.18 9.71
N LYS A 18 3.16 4.24 10.49
CA LYS A 18 3.58 5.51 9.92
C LYS A 18 4.92 5.32 9.20
N ASN A 19 5.03 5.90 8.00
CA ASN A 19 6.21 5.80 7.14
C ASN A 19 6.52 4.35 6.67
N ALA A 20 5.50 3.50 6.57
CA ALA A 20 5.69 2.15 6.05
C ALA A 20 6.29 2.18 4.63
N SER A 21 7.32 1.36 4.42
CA SER A 21 8.01 1.16 3.15
C SER A 21 8.05 -0.32 2.79
N VAL A 22 8.49 -0.63 1.57
CA VAL A 22 8.74 -2.02 1.15
C VAL A 22 9.73 -2.68 2.12
N GLY A 23 9.42 -3.90 2.55
CA GLY A 23 10.15 -4.65 3.58
C GLY A 23 9.75 -4.31 5.02
N THR A 24 8.79 -3.40 5.23
CA THR A 24 8.27 -3.15 6.58
C THR A 24 7.45 -4.35 7.04
N GLU A 25 7.86 -4.94 8.16
CA GLU A 25 7.12 -5.97 8.88
C GLU A 25 6.37 -5.35 10.05
N PHE A 26 5.11 -5.74 10.25
CA PHE A 26 4.27 -5.22 11.33
C PHE A 26 3.19 -6.23 11.72
N SER A 27 2.64 -6.07 12.93
CA SER A 27 1.59 -6.96 13.45
C SER A 27 0.29 -6.21 13.72
N ILE A 28 -0.82 -6.81 13.34
CA ILE A 28 -2.17 -6.35 13.66
C ILE A 28 -2.95 -7.54 14.23
N ASN A 29 -3.49 -7.36 15.45
CA ASN A 29 -4.28 -8.39 16.14
C ASN A 29 -3.57 -9.76 16.21
N GLY A 30 -2.25 -9.78 16.33
CA GLY A 30 -1.45 -11.00 16.43
C GLY A 30 -1.14 -11.69 15.09
N VAL A 31 -1.52 -11.09 13.95
CA VAL A 31 -1.10 -11.56 12.61
C VAL A 31 0.01 -10.66 12.11
N GLU A 32 1.11 -11.26 11.66
CA GLU A 32 2.24 -10.55 11.07
C GLU A 32 2.04 -10.35 9.57
N TYR A 33 2.40 -9.16 9.10
CA TYR A 33 2.30 -8.72 7.73
C TYR A 33 3.62 -8.14 7.27
N THR A 34 3.87 -8.23 5.96
CA THR A 34 4.96 -7.54 5.27
C THR A 34 4.42 -6.71 4.10
N ILE A 35 5.19 -5.71 3.70
CA ILE A 35 4.89 -4.86 2.54
C ILE A 35 5.87 -5.19 1.42
N ASP A 36 5.36 -5.66 0.29
CA ASP A 36 6.15 -5.89 -0.91
C ASP A 36 5.88 -4.85 -1.99
N LEU A 37 6.83 -4.75 -2.92
CA LEU A 37 6.62 -3.97 -4.14
C LEU A 37 5.93 -4.85 -5.19
N GLY A 38 4.74 -4.44 -5.60
CA GLY A 38 4.01 -5.01 -6.73
C GLY A 38 4.35 -4.35 -8.07
N PRO A 39 3.86 -4.91 -9.19
CA PRO A 39 3.94 -4.24 -10.48
C PRO A 39 3.15 -2.94 -10.43
N ALA A 40 3.80 -1.81 -10.75
CA ALA A 40 3.12 -0.52 -10.80
C ALA A 40 2.04 -0.56 -11.91
N PRO A 41 0.78 -0.21 -11.61
CA PRO A 41 -0.27 -0.21 -12.62
C PRO A 41 -0.02 0.92 -13.62
N ASP A 42 -0.34 0.67 -14.89
CA ASP A 42 -0.42 1.73 -15.91
C ASP A 42 -1.75 2.50 -15.75
N ALA A 43 -1.88 3.16 -14.59
CA ALA A 43 -3.08 3.86 -14.17
C ALA A 43 -2.73 5.13 -13.37
N GLY A 44 -3.71 6.01 -13.24
CA GLY A 44 -3.61 7.22 -12.43
C GLY A 44 -4.91 7.50 -11.69
N VAL A 45 -4.82 8.32 -10.65
CA VAL A 45 -5.96 8.78 -9.86
C VAL A 45 -6.23 10.23 -10.22
N LEU A 46 -7.49 10.55 -10.49
CA LEU A 46 -7.93 11.93 -10.70
C LEU A 46 -8.18 12.59 -9.35
N ILE A 47 -7.40 13.63 -9.04
CA ILE A 47 -7.53 14.44 -7.82
C ILE A 47 -7.80 15.87 -8.25
N ASN A 48 -8.98 16.40 -7.91
CA ASN A 48 -9.40 17.76 -8.29
C ASN A 48 -9.26 18.05 -9.80
N GLY A 49 -9.54 17.05 -10.65
CA GLY A 49 -9.44 17.16 -12.11
C GLY A 49 -8.03 17.00 -12.70
N VAL A 50 -7.01 16.80 -11.86
CA VAL A 50 -5.63 16.54 -12.29
C VAL A 50 -5.36 15.04 -12.22
N LEU A 51 -4.79 14.47 -13.28
CA LEU A 51 -4.38 13.06 -13.30
C LEU A 51 -3.02 12.89 -12.63
N HIS A 52 -2.99 12.18 -11.51
CA HIS A 52 -1.78 11.78 -10.81
C HIS A 52 -1.46 10.33 -11.15
N LYS A 53 -0.36 10.09 -11.87
CA LYS A 53 0.12 8.73 -12.15
C LYS A 53 0.47 8.01 -10.85
N ILE A 54 0.21 6.70 -10.79
CA ILE A 54 0.68 5.84 -9.71
C ILE A 54 2.13 5.45 -10.02
N ASP A 55 3.04 5.78 -9.12
CA ASP A 55 4.47 5.48 -9.26
C ASP A 55 4.83 4.08 -8.71
N ALA A 56 4.08 3.58 -7.73
CA ALA A 56 4.32 2.28 -7.11
C ALA A 56 3.03 1.66 -6.54
N LEU A 57 3.01 0.32 -6.53
CA LEU A 57 1.99 -0.48 -5.86
C LEU A 57 2.62 -1.21 -4.67
N TYR A 58 2.17 -0.90 -3.46
CA TYR A 58 2.61 -1.57 -2.24
C TYR A 58 1.58 -2.64 -1.89
N ILE A 59 2.01 -3.90 -1.83
CA ILE A 59 1.15 -5.05 -1.54
C ILE A 59 1.38 -5.47 -0.10
N VAL A 60 0.34 -5.43 0.72
CA VAL A 60 0.38 -5.92 2.09
C VAL A 60 -0.10 -7.36 2.10
N ARG A 61 0.73 -8.27 2.61
CA ARG A 61 0.37 -9.69 2.74
C ARG A 61 0.81 -10.26 4.09
N PRO A 62 0.09 -11.27 4.62
CA PRO A 62 0.53 -11.98 5.80
C PRO A 62 1.87 -12.68 5.54
N ILE A 63 2.68 -12.81 6.59
CA ILE A 63 3.91 -13.60 6.61
C ILE A 63 3.58 -15.08 6.86
#